data_AF-A0A225VEA3-F1
#
_entry.id   AF-A0A225VEA3-F1
#
_cell.length_a   1.000
_cell.length_b   1.000
_cell.length_c   1.000
_cell.angle_alpha   90.00
_cell.angle_beta   90.00
_cell.angle_gamma   90.00
#
_symmetry.space_group_name_H-M   'P 1'
#
loop_
_entity.id
_entity.type
_entity.pdbx_description
1 polymer ?
#
loop_
_entity_poly.entity_id
_entity_poly.type
_entity_poly.pdbx_seq_one_letter_code
_entity_poly.pdbx_strand_id
1 'polypeptide(L)'
;MTYKEAREAWKWADNVVLSSDNVLYYTGVSRRKVDEAQPEMSLRLVVPITMIQEVLPNFHDSIEGGHQGVVRSYQRVKHDYYWIGLYTEVEKHVNSCLDYSSSKSLRQFKRYSLGNVLAERPFQMMLMDFVIPLPKSSKAMSDTDVLTVAKVFEECIYRRFGVSSLIRHDRDPRFMSE
;
A
#
# COMPACT_ATOMS: atom_id res chain seq x y z
N MET A 1 -7.38 47.34 3.27
CA MET A 1 -8.33 46.23 3.43
C MET A 1 -9.66 46.66 2.85
N THR A 2 -10.13 45.97 1.81
CA THR A 2 -11.42 46.24 1.17
C THR A 2 -12.56 45.59 1.98
N TYR A 3 -13.80 46.07 1.78
CA TYR A 3 -14.98 45.46 2.43
C TYR A 3 -15.10 43.96 2.13
N LYS A 4 -14.75 43.54 0.90
CA LYS A 4 -14.77 42.14 0.48
C LYS A 4 -13.73 41.30 1.24
N GLU A 5 -12.51 41.81 1.39
CA GLU A 5 -11.45 41.16 2.17
C GLU A 5 -11.80 41.03 3.65
N ALA A 6 -12.34 42.09 4.27
CA ALA A 6 -12.77 42.07 5.66
C ALA A 6 -13.90 41.04 5.90
N ARG A 7 -14.86 40.96 4.96
CA ARG A 7 -15.96 39.99 5.03
C ARG A 7 -15.49 38.54 4.86
N GLU A 8 -14.50 38.28 4.00
CA GLU A 8 -13.90 36.95 3.90
C GLU A 8 -13.12 36.60 5.16
N ALA A 9 -12.31 37.51 5.71
CA ALA A 9 -11.57 37.28 6.95
C ALA A 9 -12.50 36.97 8.14
N TRP A 10 -13.64 37.66 8.23
CA TRP A 10 -14.61 37.47 9.30
C TRP A 10 -15.20 36.04 9.33
N LYS A 11 -15.44 35.42 8.17
CA LYS A 11 -15.90 34.03 8.10
C LYS A 11 -14.93 33.02 8.72
N TRP A 12 -13.64 33.35 8.71
CA TRP A 12 -12.59 32.48 9.24
C TRP A 12 -12.31 32.75 10.72
N ALA A 13 -12.57 33.98 11.18
CA ALA A 13 -12.31 34.40 12.56
C ALA A 13 -13.08 33.57 13.59
N ASP A 14 -14.30 33.12 13.28
CA ASP A 14 -15.11 32.29 14.19
C ASP A 14 -14.46 30.94 14.53
N ASN A 15 -13.53 30.46 13.69
CA ASN A 15 -12.86 29.18 13.87
C ASN A 15 -11.43 29.32 14.40
N VAL A 16 -11.01 30.51 14.82
CA VAL A 16 -9.64 30.77 15.30
C VAL A 16 -9.66 31.54 16.60
N VAL A 17 -8.87 31.09 17.57
CA VAL A 17 -8.73 31.71 18.89
C VAL A 17 -7.29 32.15 19.08
N LEU A 18 -7.09 33.37 19.57
CA LEU A 18 -5.78 33.89 19.97
C LEU A 18 -5.59 33.66 21.48
N SER A 19 -4.55 32.92 21.83
CA SER A 19 -4.15 32.70 23.23
C SER A 19 -3.42 33.93 23.79
N SER A 20 -3.29 34.00 25.13
CA SER A 20 -2.64 35.10 25.84
C SER A 20 -1.16 35.29 25.50
N ASP A 21 -0.52 34.25 24.99
CA ASP A 21 0.88 34.21 24.53
C ASP A 21 1.02 34.57 23.03
N ASN A 22 0.00 35.15 22.42
CA ASN A 22 -0.06 35.50 21.00
C ASN A 22 0.04 34.30 20.03
N VAL A 23 -0.35 33.11 20.49
CA VAL A 23 -0.42 31.90 19.66
C VAL A 23 -1.84 31.71 19.12
N LEU A 24 -1.96 31.45 17.82
CA LEU A 24 -3.25 31.19 17.16
C LEU A 24 -3.58 29.69 17.16
N TYR A 25 -4.81 29.37 17.54
CA TYR A 25 -5.36 28.02 17.52
C TYR A 25 -6.60 27.96 16.64
N TYR A 26 -6.69 26.94 15.79
CA TYR A 26 -7.88 26.61 15.03
C TYR A 26 -8.81 25.73 15.87
N THR A 27 -10.07 26.11 16.00
CA THR A 27 -11.11 25.36 16.70
C THR A 27 -11.83 24.45 15.71
N GLY A 28 -11.50 23.16 15.76
CA GLY A 28 -12.15 22.14 14.94
C GLY A 28 -13.08 21.26 15.77
N VAL A 29 -14.26 20.92 15.24
CA VAL A 29 -15.11 19.90 15.86
C VAL A 29 -14.49 18.52 15.59
N SER A 30 -13.97 17.88 16.64
CA SER A 30 -13.49 16.50 16.56
C SER A 30 -14.69 15.56 16.59
N ARG A 31 -15.09 15.01 15.43
CA ARG A 31 -16.14 13.97 15.36
C ARG A 31 -15.54 12.61 15.75
N ARG A 32 -15.05 12.47 16.98
CA ARG A 32 -14.80 11.13 17.53
C ARG A 32 -16.16 10.46 17.72
N LYS A 33 -16.30 9.27 17.13
CA LYS A 33 -17.50 8.44 17.29
C LYS A 33 -17.33 7.62 18.58
N VAL A 34 -18.29 7.77 19.49
CA VAL A 34 -18.63 6.87 20.62
C VAL A 34 -17.76 7.03 21.89
N ASP A 35 -18.21 7.84 22.86
CA ASP A 35 -18.91 7.36 24.09
C ASP A 35 -18.96 8.36 25.27
N GLU A 36 -18.51 9.62 25.14
CA GLU A 36 -18.60 10.59 26.26
C GLU A 36 -19.21 11.94 25.85
N ALA A 37 -19.94 12.50 26.82
CA ALA A 37 -21.04 13.44 26.68
C ALA A 37 -20.66 14.89 26.32
N GLN A 38 -19.53 15.17 25.65
CA GLN A 38 -19.17 16.51 25.21
C GLN A 38 -18.38 16.47 23.89
N PRO A 39 -18.69 17.33 22.90
CA PRO A 39 -17.81 17.53 21.75
C PRO A 39 -16.48 18.10 22.26
N GLU A 40 -15.44 17.27 22.27
CA GLU A 40 -14.07 17.70 22.58
C GLU A 40 -13.66 18.75 21.53
N MET A 41 -13.61 20.01 21.95
CA MET A 41 -13.06 21.09 21.14
C MET A 41 -11.57 20.80 20.95
N SER A 42 -11.19 20.25 19.79
CA SER A 42 -9.78 20.04 19.49
C SER A 42 -9.17 21.36 19.02
N LEU A 43 -8.31 21.94 19.85
CA LEU A 43 -7.46 23.07 19.46
C LEU A 43 -6.28 22.55 18.64
N ARG A 44 -6.06 23.17 17.49
CA ARG A 44 -4.92 22.86 16.60
C ARG A 44 -4.08 24.10 16.40
N LEU A 45 -2.76 23.97 16.55
CA LEU A 45 -1.84 25.10 16.37
C LEU A 45 -1.89 25.59 14.92
N VAL A 46 -2.13 26.89 14.74
CA VAL A 46 -2.06 27.51 13.41
C VAL A 46 -0.60 27.74 13.05
N VAL A 47 -0.16 27.12 11.96
CA VAL A 47 1.23 27.17 11.50
C VAL A 47 1.36 28.21 10.39
N PRO A 48 2.24 29.23 10.52
CA PRO A 48 2.57 30.14 9.43
C PRO A 48 3.21 29.39 8.25
N ILE A 49 2.97 29.86 7.03
CA ILE A 49 3.50 29.24 5.80
C ILE A 49 5.02 29.03 5.86
N THR A 50 5.73 29.96 6.50
CA THR A 50 7.18 29.92 6.68
C THR A 50 7.67 28.76 7.53
N MET A 51 6.84 28.20 8.41
CA MET A 51 7.21 27.11 9.34
C MET A 51 6.77 25.73 8.87
N ILE A 52 6.00 25.63 7.76
CA ILE A 52 5.50 24.35 7.25
C ILE A 52 6.64 23.36 6.97
N GLN A 53 7.77 23.86 6.45
CA GLN A 53 8.94 23.04 6.11
C GLN A 53 9.67 22.50 7.35
N GLU A 54 9.47 23.09 8.52
CA GLU A 54 10.02 22.59 9.78
C GLU A 54 9.08 21.55 10.41
N VAL A 55 7.77 21.71 10.20
CA VAL A 55 6.75 20.82 10.77
C VAL A 55 6.66 19.51 9.99
N LEU A 56 6.52 19.56 8.66
CA LEU A 56 6.22 18.37 7.84
C LEU A 56 7.23 17.21 7.96
N PRO A 57 8.56 17.44 7.91
CA PRO A 57 9.54 16.35 8.00
C PRO A 57 9.41 15.55 9.30
N ASN A 58 9.05 16.20 10.42
CA ASN A 58 8.90 15.55 11.72
C ASN A 58 7.76 14.52 11.76
N PHE A 59 6.81 14.56 10.81
CA PHE A 59 5.66 13.66 10.77
C PHE A 59 5.72 12.61 9.67
N HIS A 60 6.65 12.71 8.72
CA HIS A 60 6.80 11.74 7.64
C HIS A 60 8.17 11.04 7.68
N ASP A 61 9.24 11.82 7.82
CA ASP A 61 10.64 11.35 7.77
C ASP A 61 11.16 10.85 9.12
N SER A 62 10.45 11.14 10.21
CA SER A 62 10.81 10.63 11.54
C SER A 62 10.56 9.12 11.68
N ILE A 63 11.17 8.51 12.71
CA ILE A 63 10.92 7.09 13.06
C ILE A 63 9.43 6.86 13.36
N GLU A 64 8.79 7.79 14.06
CA GLU A 64 7.34 7.75 14.28
C GLU A 64 6.60 7.91 12.94
N GLY A 65 7.13 8.79 12.09
CA GLY A 65 6.80 9.03 10.69
C GLY A 65 6.57 7.77 9.86
N GLY A 66 7.60 6.94 9.79
CA GLY A 66 7.62 5.64 9.12
C GLY A 66 7.38 5.72 7.61
N HIS A 67 7.64 6.86 6.96
CA HIS A 67 7.41 7.10 5.53
C HIS A 67 6.03 6.65 5.03
N GLN A 68 5.01 6.84 5.86
CA GLN A 68 3.66 6.40 5.56
C GLN A 68 3.03 7.20 4.42
N GLY A 69 2.03 6.61 3.77
CA GLY A 69 1.31 7.28 2.68
C GLY A 69 0.51 8.51 3.12
N VAL A 70 0.17 9.34 2.12
CA VAL A 70 -0.43 10.69 2.25
C VAL A 70 -1.54 10.75 3.31
N VAL A 71 -2.49 9.82 3.29
CA VAL A 71 -3.65 9.84 4.19
C VAL A 71 -3.25 9.72 5.66
N ARG A 72 -2.29 8.85 5.99
CA ARG A 72 -1.85 8.66 7.37
C ARG A 72 -1.02 9.85 7.85
N SER A 73 -0.09 10.32 7.02
CA SER A 73 0.67 11.54 7.31
C SER A 73 -0.26 12.74 7.53
N TYR A 74 -1.27 12.90 6.68
CA TYR A 74 -2.27 13.96 6.83
C TYR A 74 -3.05 13.87 8.13
N GLN A 75 -3.53 12.67 8.49
CA GLN A 75 -4.29 12.48 9.73
C GLN A 75 -3.46 12.82 10.98
N ARG A 76 -2.17 12.47 10.96
CA ARG A 76 -1.27 12.77 12.07
C ARG A 76 -0.99 14.27 12.20
N VAL A 77 -0.60 14.93 11.10
CA VAL A 77 -0.36 16.38 11.10
C VAL A 77 -1.62 17.16 11.48
N LYS A 78 -2.79 16.74 10.95
CA LYS A 78 -4.09 17.36 11.25
C LYS A 78 -4.47 17.24 12.73
N HIS A 79 -3.94 16.27 13.48
CA HIS A 79 -4.30 16.11 14.88
C HIS A 79 -3.91 17.35 15.68
N ASP A 80 -2.70 17.87 15.46
CA ASP A 80 -2.11 18.93 16.27
C ASP A 80 -2.01 20.28 15.55
N TYR A 81 -1.98 20.29 14.21
CA TYR A 81 -1.72 21.50 13.43
C TYR A 81 -2.82 21.84 12.43
N TYR A 82 -2.84 23.12 12.06
CA TYR A 82 -3.71 23.68 11.04
C TYR A 82 -2.98 24.72 10.21
N TRP A 83 -3.18 24.68 8.89
CA TRP A 83 -2.90 25.78 7.99
C TRP A 83 -3.76 25.66 6.74
N ILE A 84 -3.91 26.76 6.00
CA ILE A 84 -4.62 26.77 4.73
C ILE A 84 -3.80 25.93 3.73
N GLY A 85 -4.43 24.90 3.16
CA GLY A 85 -3.74 23.99 2.24
C GLY A 85 -2.95 22.85 2.92
N LEU A 86 -3.31 22.47 4.15
CA LEU A 86 -2.65 21.37 4.88
C LEU A 86 -2.54 20.08 4.05
N TYR A 87 -3.63 19.63 3.43
CA TYR A 87 -3.61 18.41 2.63
C TYR A 87 -2.67 18.52 1.42
N THR A 88 -2.71 19.64 0.70
CA THR A 88 -1.88 19.87 -0.49
C THR A 88 -0.39 19.88 -0.17
N GLU A 89 0.01 20.49 0.94
CA GLU A 89 1.43 20.51 1.34
C GLU A 89 1.90 19.13 1.84
N VAL A 90 1.06 18.40 2.59
CA VAL A 90 1.36 17.01 2.99
C VAL A 90 1.51 16.11 1.77
N GLU A 91 0.58 16.19 0.81
CA GLU A 91 0.62 15.39 -0.42
C GLU A 91 1.89 15.66 -1.23
N LYS A 92 2.24 16.94 -1.40
CA LYS A 92 3.47 17.36 -2.09
C LYS A 92 4.72 16.81 -1.41
N HIS A 93 4.81 16.94 -0.09
CA HIS A 93 5.95 16.46 0.69
C HIS A 93 6.10 14.93 0.60
N VAL A 94 5.03 14.18 0.86
CA VAL A 94 5.05 12.71 0.78
C VAL A 94 5.37 12.21 -0.63
N ASN A 95 4.84 12.86 -1.67
CA ASN A 95 5.15 12.47 -3.06
C ASN A 95 6.59 12.83 -3.49
N SER A 96 7.26 13.73 -2.77
CA SER A 96 8.68 14.04 -2.99
C SER A 96 9.64 13.08 -2.27
N CYS A 97 9.15 12.26 -1.33
CA CYS A 97 9.96 11.32 -0.57
C CYS A 97 10.39 10.12 -1.43
N LEU A 98 11.71 9.89 -1.52
CA LEU A 98 12.30 8.79 -2.29
C LEU A 98 12.04 7.41 -1.65
N ASP A 99 12.03 7.32 -0.32
CA ASP A 99 11.79 6.07 0.41
C ASP A 99 10.34 5.59 0.25
N TYR A 100 9.39 6.53 0.28
CA TYR A 100 7.99 6.23 -0.01
C TYR A 100 7.76 5.89 -1.49
N SER A 101 8.41 6.61 -2.40
CA SER A 101 8.27 6.37 -3.85
C SER A 101 8.84 5.02 -4.28
N SER A 102 10.00 4.63 -3.73
CA SER A 102 10.66 3.35 -4.03
C SER A 102 9.96 2.15 -3.38
N SER A 103 9.35 2.33 -2.21
CA SER A 103 8.58 1.27 -1.52
C SER A 103 7.20 1.03 -2.12
N LYS A 104 6.64 2.00 -2.85
CA LYS A 104 5.50 1.73 -3.73
C LYS A 104 5.96 0.81 -4.84
N SER A 105 5.59 -0.47 -4.74
CA SER A 105 5.54 -1.30 -5.94
C SER A 105 4.75 -0.52 -6.97
N LEU A 106 5.39 -0.13 -8.09
CA LEU A 106 4.67 0.38 -9.25
C LEU A 106 3.46 -0.52 -9.38
N ARG A 107 2.24 0.06 -9.42
CA ARG A 107 1.07 -0.71 -9.78
C ARG A 107 1.47 -1.37 -11.08
N GLN A 108 1.76 -2.67 -11.02
CA GLN A 108 2.06 -3.44 -12.21
C GLN A 108 0.88 -3.10 -13.08
N PHE A 109 1.14 -2.37 -14.18
CA PHE A 109 0.15 -2.21 -15.22
C PHE A 109 -0.45 -3.59 -15.33
N LYS A 110 -1.76 -3.69 -15.12
CA LYS A 110 -2.50 -4.92 -15.35
C LYS A 110 -2.32 -5.15 -16.85
N ARG A 111 -1.16 -5.71 -17.24
CA ARG A 111 -0.89 -6.18 -18.58
C ARG A 111 -2.10 -7.06 -18.80
N TYR A 112 -2.89 -6.72 -19.82
CA TYR A 112 -3.88 -7.64 -20.32
C TYR A 112 -3.18 -9.00 -20.35
N SER A 113 -3.70 -9.97 -19.59
CA SER A 113 -3.20 -11.34 -19.73
C SER A 113 -3.25 -11.62 -21.21
N LEU A 114 -2.17 -12.15 -21.78
CA LEU A 114 -1.95 -12.23 -23.22
C LEU A 114 -2.87 -13.26 -23.90
N GLY A 115 -4.05 -13.53 -23.34
CA GLY A 115 -4.88 -14.69 -23.58
C GLY A 115 -4.31 -15.92 -22.87
N ASN A 116 -5.20 -16.79 -22.40
CA ASN A 116 -4.81 -18.17 -22.13
C ASN A 116 -4.55 -18.85 -23.48
N VAL A 117 -3.55 -19.72 -23.56
CA VAL A 117 -3.44 -20.60 -24.73
C VAL A 117 -4.55 -21.63 -24.65
N LEU A 118 -5.36 -21.72 -25.70
CA LEU A 118 -6.45 -22.68 -25.79
C LEU A 118 -5.91 -24.02 -26.28
N ALA A 119 -6.30 -25.09 -25.60
CA ALA A 119 -6.14 -26.44 -26.12
C ALA A 119 -7.33 -26.73 -27.07
N GLU A 120 -7.04 -27.17 -28.28
CA GLU A 120 -8.01 -27.52 -29.32
C GLU A 120 -8.41 -29.01 -29.26
N ARG A 121 -7.62 -29.84 -28.59
CA ARG A 121 -7.89 -31.27 -28.41
C ARG A 121 -7.44 -31.77 -27.02
N PRO A 122 -8.03 -32.86 -26.51
CA PRO A 122 -7.60 -33.48 -25.25
C PRO A 122 -6.11 -33.78 -25.26
N PHE A 123 -5.43 -33.54 -24.12
CA PHE A 123 -4.00 -33.79 -23.91
C PHE A 123 -3.04 -33.01 -24.84
N GLN A 124 -3.51 -31.98 -25.56
CA GLN A 124 -2.62 -31.11 -26.34
C GLN A 124 -1.65 -30.32 -25.45
N MET A 125 -2.13 -29.85 -24.30
CA MET A 125 -1.35 -29.07 -23.34
C MET A 125 -1.48 -29.66 -21.94
N MET A 126 -0.35 -29.81 -21.26
CA MET A 126 -0.30 -30.12 -19.84
C MET A 126 0.39 -28.98 -19.08
N LEU A 127 -0.17 -28.63 -17.92
CA LEU A 127 0.42 -27.69 -16.98
C LEU A 127 0.95 -28.49 -15.80
N MET A 128 2.20 -28.25 -15.42
CA MET A 128 2.86 -28.93 -14.30
C MET A 128 3.37 -27.92 -13.27
N ASP A 129 3.22 -28.27 -11.99
CA ASP A 129 3.68 -27.47 -10.85
C ASP A 129 4.02 -28.40 -9.67
N PHE A 130 4.91 -27.97 -8.79
CA PHE A 130 5.30 -28.70 -7.59
C PHE A 130 4.58 -28.14 -6.35
N VAL A 131 3.71 -28.94 -5.74
CA VAL A 131 3.09 -28.57 -4.45
C VAL A 131 3.98 -29.05 -3.31
N ILE A 132 4.86 -28.18 -2.78
CA ILE A 132 5.83 -28.51 -1.71
C ILE A 132 5.94 -27.35 -0.69
N PRO A 133 6.09 -27.64 0.62
CA PRO A 133 6.21 -28.96 1.24
C PRO A 133 4.87 -29.55 1.69
N LEU A 134 4.63 -30.82 1.33
CA LEU A 134 3.54 -31.62 1.87
C LEU A 134 3.92 -32.18 3.26
N PRO A 135 2.95 -32.43 4.15
CA PRO A 135 3.20 -33.07 5.44
C PRO A 135 3.92 -34.42 5.26
N LYS A 136 4.91 -34.70 6.11
CA LYS A 136 5.61 -35.99 6.12
C LYS A 136 4.62 -37.10 6.49
N SER A 137 4.24 -37.92 5.51
CA SER A 137 3.54 -39.19 5.78
C SER A 137 4.54 -40.33 5.99
N SER A 138 4.14 -41.40 6.66
CA SER A 138 4.97 -42.61 6.85
C SER A 138 5.35 -43.33 5.54
N LYS A 139 4.75 -42.93 4.41
CA LYS A 139 5.06 -43.37 3.04
C LYS A 139 5.55 -42.23 2.15
N ALA A 140 5.85 -41.06 2.71
CA ALA A 140 6.32 -39.93 1.92
C ALA A 140 7.70 -40.26 1.33
N MET A 141 7.83 -40.07 0.03
CA MET A 141 9.11 -40.15 -0.67
C MET A 141 9.98 -39.02 -0.13
N SER A 142 10.90 -39.38 0.77
CA SER A 142 11.66 -38.40 1.56
C SER A 142 12.59 -37.53 0.74
N ASP A 143 12.89 -37.93 -0.50
CA ASP A 143 13.59 -37.13 -1.50
C ASP A 143 12.97 -37.40 -2.86
N THR A 144 12.18 -36.44 -3.37
CA THR A 144 11.58 -36.51 -4.70
C THR A 144 12.60 -35.96 -5.70
N ASP A 145 13.59 -36.77 -6.05
CA ASP A 145 14.57 -36.45 -7.10
C ASP A 145 13.85 -36.24 -8.45
N VAL A 146 14.40 -35.35 -9.29
CA VAL A 146 13.81 -34.96 -10.59
C VAL A 146 13.57 -36.18 -11.47
N LEU A 147 14.50 -37.16 -11.45
CA LEU A 147 14.36 -38.41 -12.19
C LEU A 147 13.17 -39.24 -11.71
N THR A 148 12.85 -39.17 -10.43
CA THR A 148 11.73 -39.91 -9.86
C THR A 148 10.40 -39.27 -10.27
N VAL A 149 10.34 -37.94 -10.33
CA VAL A 149 9.18 -37.21 -10.86
C VAL A 149 8.97 -37.54 -12.33
N ALA A 150 10.03 -37.51 -13.14
CA ALA A 150 9.98 -37.82 -14.56
C ALA A 150 9.46 -39.25 -14.81
N LYS A 151 9.96 -40.23 -14.04
CA LYS A 151 9.49 -41.62 -14.10
C LYS A 151 8.01 -41.74 -13.74
N VAL A 152 7.59 -41.19 -12.61
CA VAL A 152 6.19 -41.24 -12.18
C VAL A 152 5.27 -40.57 -13.21
N PHE A 153 5.72 -39.47 -13.81
CA PHE A 153 4.98 -38.78 -14.85
C PHE A 153 4.84 -39.63 -16.12
N GLU A 154 5.92 -40.23 -16.60
CA GLU A 154 5.87 -41.17 -17.73
C GLU A 154 4.93 -42.34 -17.44
N GLU A 155 5.09 -42.95 -16.25
CA GLU A 155 4.37 -44.16 -15.86
C GLU A 155 2.87 -43.96 -15.69
N CYS A 156 2.46 -42.83 -15.08
CA CYS A 156 1.08 -42.56 -14.72
C CYS A 156 0.34 -41.70 -15.76
N ILE A 157 1.06 -40.84 -16.47
CA ILE A 157 0.47 -39.88 -17.42
C ILE A 157 0.71 -40.33 -18.85
N TYR A 158 1.96 -40.45 -19.30
CA TYR A 158 2.23 -40.77 -20.72
C TYR A 158 1.72 -42.14 -21.12
N ARG A 159 1.93 -43.18 -20.32
CA ARG A 159 1.43 -44.52 -20.66
C ARG A 159 -0.09 -44.60 -20.71
N ARG A 160 -0.80 -43.75 -19.96
CA ARG A 160 -2.26 -43.79 -19.85
C ARG A 160 -2.96 -42.86 -20.85
N PHE A 161 -2.36 -41.72 -21.16
CA PHE A 161 -3.00 -40.65 -21.92
C PHE A 161 -2.23 -40.25 -23.19
N GLY A 162 -1.05 -40.83 -23.41
CA GLY A 162 -0.14 -40.48 -24.50
C GLY A 162 0.73 -39.25 -24.18
N VAL A 163 1.64 -38.95 -25.10
CA VAL A 163 2.56 -37.79 -24.98
C VAL A 163 1.84 -36.52 -25.43
N SER A 164 1.83 -35.50 -24.57
CA SER A 164 1.29 -34.18 -24.93
C SER A 164 2.18 -33.44 -25.91
N SER A 165 1.60 -32.58 -26.74
CA SER A 165 2.36 -31.72 -27.65
C SER A 165 3.08 -30.56 -26.96
N LEU A 166 2.60 -30.12 -25.80
CA LEU A 166 3.20 -29.04 -25.03
C LEU A 166 3.04 -29.27 -23.53
N ILE A 167 4.14 -29.09 -22.81
CA ILE A 167 4.18 -29.03 -21.36
C ILE A 167 4.58 -27.61 -20.96
N ARG A 168 3.79 -26.98 -20.09
CA ARG A 168 4.18 -25.73 -19.43
C ARG A 168 4.39 -25.98 -17.95
N HIS A 169 5.45 -25.42 -17.42
CA HIS A 169 5.77 -25.40 -16.01
C HIS A 169 6.22 -23.99 -15.63
N ASP A 170 6.35 -23.73 -14.32
CA ASP A 170 6.94 -22.51 -13.82
C ASP A 170 8.48 -22.52 -13.98
N ARG A 171 9.20 -21.55 -13.41
CA ARG A 171 10.67 -21.53 -13.45
C ARG A 171 11.30 -22.24 -12.25
N ASP A 172 10.62 -23.23 -11.68
CA ASP A 172 11.20 -24.02 -10.61
C ASP A 172 12.45 -24.76 -11.15
N PRO A 173 13.61 -24.66 -10.46
CA PRO A 173 14.85 -25.29 -10.90
C PRO A 173 14.72 -26.79 -11.19
N ARG A 174 13.78 -27.49 -10.55
CA ARG A 174 13.52 -28.92 -10.75
C ARG A 174 12.93 -29.26 -12.12
N PHE A 175 12.34 -28.28 -12.82
CA PHE A 175 11.92 -28.43 -14.22
C PHE A 175 13.00 -27.97 -15.22
N MET A 176 14.03 -27.27 -14.73
CA MET A 176 15.05 -26.63 -15.57
C MET A 176 16.39 -27.38 -15.57
N SER A 177 16.46 -28.57 -14.98
CA SER A 177 17.67 -29.40 -14.97
C SER A 177 18.04 -29.85 -16.39
N GLU A 178 19.32 -29.72 -16.75
CA GLU A 178 19.89 -30.24 -18.01
C GLU A 178 19.94 -31.78 -18.07
#